data_AF-A0A1V2I3E4-F1
#
_entry.id   AF-A0A1V2I3E4-F1
#
_cell.length_a   1.000
_cell.length_b   1.000
_cell.length_c   1.000
_cell.angle_alpha   90.00
_cell.angle_beta   90.00
_cell.angle_gamma   90.00
#
_symmetry.space_group_name_H-M   'P 1'
#
loop_
_entity.id
_entity.type
_entity.pdbx_description
1 polymer ?
#
loop_
_entity_poly.entity_id
_entity_poly.type
_entity_poly.pdbx_seq_one_letter_code
_entity_poly.pdbx_strand_id
1 'polypeptide(L)'
;MAAGSLSALDTTLDQLRAGAAGLGAALLELDTDANRALLDPAARTGATAERSRAVRARLDWLWERHLLLSGVIRQAETLRGDRTWLGPRRLAELEALLHRASQPRPPAPPAAGGGDADAAAPGAGATSAGASAAPAKGGAPVPRPPAGPASGIAAYPEDLLDGTSEVVEAVRRDVNAVVAAWASSVGQLSAAERRLAELTVDAARLGLADLPELADARAAVRAHGSAVAADPLSAQAADLAAAAAAVDEADAVLGVLGRARGSLPADLRAAETLLAEVLSVAAEGERHARRTVERVAGARAALARLDEGWLADPRRGLRPWLDRLVDAAAGGDWPGAARGLLAWRGTAEATLRRAREVAEENAAPLRRRDELRGLLGALHAKAAADGSAEDPDLIALHRRAHDALYIAPSDLDLAGDLVHGYAAAVTAGRGGASGTGGVPARMPPAAPSARSRGRAGGTAHDDRVTGNAAWDTEEAG
;
A
#
# COMPACT_ATOMS: atom_id res chain seq x y z
N MET A 1 36.75 -65.31 25.70
CA MET A 1 37.30 -65.30 24.33
C MET A 1 38.67 -64.66 24.41
N ALA A 2 39.73 -65.37 24.01
CA ALA A 2 41.10 -64.90 24.20
C ALA A 2 41.37 -63.67 23.33
N ALA A 3 41.63 -62.52 23.96
CA ALA A 3 42.29 -61.40 23.32
C ALA A 3 43.65 -61.90 22.78
N GLY A 4 43.91 -61.71 21.48
CA GLY A 4 45.12 -62.17 20.81
C GLY A 4 44.95 -63.29 19.77
N SER A 5 43.72 -63.73 19.44
CA SER A 5 43.53 -64.67 18.32
C SER A 5 43.63 -63.98 16.96
N LEU A 6 44.28 -64.62 15.98
CA LEU A 6 44.45 -64.09 14.62
C LEU A 6 43.11 -63.71 13.97
N SER A 7 42.06 -64.49 14.22
CA SER A 7 40.70 -64.22 13.73
C SER A 7 40.07 -62.95 14.32
N ALA A 8 40.36 -62.63 15.59
CA ALA A 8 39.89 -61.38 16.18
C ALA A 8 40.62 -60.17 15.58
N LEU A 9 41.94 -60.29 15.35
CA LEU A 9 42.73 -59.26 14.68
C LEU A 9 42.27 -59.03 13.22
N ASP A 10 41.99 -60.11 12.49
CA ASP A 10 41.46 -60.05 11.12
C ASP A 10 40.06 -59.37 11.11
N THR A 11 39.21 -59.68 12.09
CA THR A 11 37.89 -59.02 12.23
C THR A 11 38.02 -57.52 12.48
N THR A 12 38.93 -57.10 13.36
CA THR A 12 39.20 -55.67 13.61
C THR A 12 39.74 -54.99 12.35
N LEU A 13 40.66 -55.62 11.63
CA LEU A 13 41.19 -55.09 10.37
C LEU A 13 40.09 -54.91 9.32
N ASP A 14 39.16 -55.86 9.20
CA ASP A 14 38.02 -55.76 8.29
C ASP A 14 37.04 -54.64 8.68
N GLN A 15 36.80 -54.42 9.98
CA GLN A 15 36.01 -53.30 10.47
C GLN A 15 36.66 -51.95 10.14
N LEU A 16 37.97 -51.83 10.34
CA LEU A 16 38.72 -50.61 10.00
C LEU A 16 38.70 -50.35 8.49
N ARG A 17 38.84 -51.40 7.66
CA ARG A 17 38.70 -51.30 6.20
C ARG A 17 37.32 -50.79 5.79
N ALA A 18 36.27 -51.37 6.36
CA ALA A 18 34.90 -50.95 6.10
C ALA A 18 34.68 -49.48 6.51
N GLY A 19 35.18 -49.07 7.67
CA GLY A 19 35.12 -47.69 8.15
C GLY A 19 35.89 -46.72 7.25
N ALA A 20 37.12 -47.08 6.84
CA ALA A 20 37.95 -46.26 5.94
C ALA A 20 37.31 -46.09 4.56
N ALA A 21 36.73 -47.16 4.01
CA ALA A 21 36.02 -47.12 2.74
C ALA A 21 34.76 -46.23 2.82
N GLY A 22 33.98 -46.35 3.91
CA GLY A 22 32.81 -45.51 4.15
C GLY A 22 33.17 -44.02 4.28
N LEU A 23 34.24 -43.71 5.05
CA LEU A 23 34.75 -42.35 5.20
C LEU A 23 35.30 -41.80 3.87
N GLY A 24 36.02 -42.60 3.09
CA GLY A 24 36.57 -42.19 1.79
C GLY A 24 35.46 -41.86 0.78
N ALA A 25 34.39 -42.66 0.74
CA ALA A 25 33.23 -42.38 -0.10
C ALA A 25 32.51 -41.08 0.32
N ALA A 26 32.30 -40.88 1.63
CA ALA A 26 31.69 -39.67 2.16
C ALA A 26 32.54 -38.42 1.87
N LEU A 27 33.87 -38.50 2.00
CA LEU A 27 34.80 -37.41 1.70
C LEU A 27 34.72 -36.98 0.24
N LEU A 28 34.67 -37.93 -0.70
CA LEU A 28 34.59 -37.62 -2.13
C LEU A 28 33.27 -36.91 -2.50
N GLU A 29 32.15 -37.37 -1.93
CA GLU A 29 30.84 -36.74 -2.09
C GLU A 29 30.85 -35.32 -1.51
N LEU A 30 31.30 -35.18 -0.26
CA LEU A 30 31.37 -33.90 0.44
C LEU A 30 32.28 -32.88 -0.26
N ASP A 31 33.43 -33.30 -0.77
CA ASP A 31 34.36 -32.41 -1.46
C ASP A 31 33.76 -31.91 -2.78
N THR A 32 33.04 -32.78 -3.50
CA THR A 32 32.32 -32.40 -4.73
C THR A 32 31.22 -31.39 -4.43
N ASP A 33 30.39 -31.66 -3.42
CA ASP A 33 29.27 -30.79 -3.05
C ASP A 33 29.76 -29.46 -2.46
N ALA A 34 30.78 -29.48 -1.62
CA ALA A 34 31.38 -28.27 -1.04
C ALA A 34 32.02 -27.40 -2.12
N ASN A 35 32.75 -27.98 -3.08
CA ASN A 35 33.33 -27.22 -4.19
C ASN A 35 32.25 -26.60 -5.09
N ARG A 36 31.13 -27.29 -5.30
CA ARG A 36 29.99 -26.74 -6.06
C ARG A 36 29.24 -25.65 -5.30
N ALA A 37 29.09 -25.79 -3.98
CA ALA A 37 28.30 -24.87 -3.16
C ALA A 37 29.09 -23.63 -2.72
N LEU A 38 30.38 -23.76 -2.43
CA LEU A 38 31.23 -22.73 -1.82
C LEU A 38 32.15 -22.04 -2.84
N LEU A 39 31.74 -22.01 -4.12
CA LEU A 39 32.49 -21.42 -5.23
C LEU A 39 33.10 -20.06 -4.85
N ASP A 40 34.41 -19.95 -5.11
CA ASP A 40 35.28 -18.82 -4.76
C ASP A 40 35.10 -18.32 -3.32
N PRO A 41 35.62 -19.06 -2.33
CA PRO A 41 35.45 -18.72 -0.94
C PRO A 41 36.23 -17.46 -0.51
N ALA A 42 37.17 -16.99 -1.33
CA ALA A 42 37.91 -15.76 -1.09
C ALA A 42 37.07 -14.51 -1.42
N ALA A 43 36.06 -14.64 -2.28
CA ALA A 43 35.14 -13.57 -2.63
C ALA A 43 33.95 -13.42 -1.65
N ARG A 44 33.79 -14.35 -0.68
CA ARG A 44 32.65 -14.36 0.24
C ARG A 44 32.92 -13.53 1.49
N THR A 45 31.88 -12.91 2.03
CA THR A 45 31.93 -12.12 3.28
C THR A 45 31.00 -12.70 4.35
N GLY A 46 31.07 -12.15 5.57
CA GLY A 46 30.14 -12.41 6.68
C GLY A 46 29.91 -13.88 7.04
N ALA A 47 28.64 -14.27 7.26
CA ALA A 47 28.28 -15.61 7.75
C ALA A 47 28.61 -16.70 6.72
N THR A 48 28.49 -16.40 5.41
CA THR A 48 28.91 -17.34 4.38
C THR A 48 30.41 -17.61 4.42
N ALA A 49 31.23 -16.59 4.63
CA ALA A 49 32.67 -16.77 4.80
C ALA A 49 33.02 -17.59 6.06
N GLU A 50 32.31 -17.34 7.17
CA GLU A 50 32.47 -18.10 8.42
C GLU A 50 32.12 -19.57 8.25
N ARG A 51 30.94 -19.89 7.71
CA ARG A 51 30.53 -21.28 7.46
C ARG A 51 31.44 -21.96 6.45
N SER A 52 31.87 -21.26 5.41
CA SER A 52 32.83 -21.79 4.43
C SER A 52 34.17 -22.18 5.08
N ARG A 53 34.67 -21.36 6.01
CA ARG A 53 35.89 -21.67 6.78
C ARG A 53 35.68 -22.88 7.71
N ALA A 54 34.53 -22.97 8.37
CA ALA A 54 34.21 -24.11 9.23
C ALA A 54 34.10 -25.43 8.44
N VAL A 55 33.46 -25.41 7.26
CA VAL A 55 33.38 -26.56 6.35
C VAL A 55 34.77 -27.01 5.92
N ARG A 56 35.64 -26.09 5.49
CA ARG A 56 37.03 -26.44 5.12
C ARG A 56 37.81 -27.06 6.26
N ALA A 57 37.78 -26.46 7.45
CA ALA A 57 38.47 -26.99 8.61
C ALA A 57 37.98 -28.41 8.99
N ARG A 58 36.68 -28.69 8.82
CA ARG A 58 36.10 -30.03 9.03
C ARG A 58 36.52 -31.02 7.96
N LEU A 59 36.57 -30.60 6.69
CA LEU A 59 37.06 -31.43 5.58
C LEU A 59 38.55 -31.78 5.76
N ASP A 60 39.38 -30.80 6.12
CA ASP A 60 40.80 -31.01 6.41
C ASP A 60 40.99 -32.02 7.53
N TRP A 61 40.20 -31.90 8.60
CA TRP A 61 40.21 -32.86 9.73
C TRP A 61 39.78 -34.28 9.31
N LEU A 62 38.74 -34.41 8.47
CA LEU A 62 38.30 -35.71 7.95
C LEU A 62 39.34 -36.34 7.03
N TRP A 63 40.01 -35.55 6.17
CA TRP A 63 41.09 -36.01 5.31
C TRP A 63 42.30 -36.49 6.11
N GLU A 64 42.73 -35.74 7.13
CA GLU A 64 43.82 -36.15 8.02
C GLU A 64 43.51 -37.50 8.69
N ARG A 65 42.28 -37.66 9.19
CA ARG A 65 41.78 -38.93 9.76
C ARG A 65 41.78 -40.09 8.77
N HIS A 66 41.29 -39.85 7.55
CA HIS A 66 41.28 -40.87 6.50
C HIS A 66 42.69 -41.30 6.11
N LEU A 67 43.64 -40.35 6.02
CA LEU A 67 45.04 -40.63 5.72
C LEU A 67 45.71 -41.44 6.84
N LEU A 68 45.50 -41.07 8.11
CA LEU A 68 46.00 -41.82 9.27
C LEU A 68 45.45 -43.25 9.28
N LEU A 69 44.12 -43.41 9.15
CA LEU A 69 43.47 -44.72 9.15
C LEU A 69 43.95 -45.61 7.99
N SER A 70 44.07 -45.03 6.79
CA SER A 70 44.60 -45.74 5.62
C SER A 70 46.07 -46.12 5.77
N GLY A 71 46.86 -45.32 6.50
CA GLY A 71 48.24 -45.65 6.88
C GLY A 71 48.30 -46.87 7.80
N VAL A 72 47.47 -46.87 8.85
CA VAL A 72 47.38 -48.00 9.82
C VAL A 72 46.96 -49.29 9.14
N ILE A 73 45.93 -49.25 8.29
CA ILE A 73 45.44 -50.42 7.55
C ILE A 73 46.56 -50.98 6.67
N ARG A 74 47.25 -50.14 5.91
CA ARG A 74 48.34 -50.55 5.01
C ARG A 74 49.51 -51.18 5.79
N GLN A 75 49.83 -50.64 6.96
CA GLN A 75 50.86 -51.19 7.84
C GLN A 75 50.42 -52.54 8.45
N ALA A 76 49.17 -52.65 8.89
CA ALA A 76 48.58 -53.88 9.41
C ALA A 76 48.55 -54.99 8.34
N GLU A 77 48.20 -54.65 7.09
CA GLU A 77 48.23 -55.56 5.94
C GLU A 77 49.63 -56.08 5.64
N THR A 78 50.62 -55.18 5.69
CA THR A 78 52.03 -55.54 5.50
C THR A 78 52.51 -56.50 6.59
N LEU A 79 52.10 -56.29 7.85
CA LEU A 79 52.44 -57.16 8.98
C LEU A 79 51.71 -58.51 8.91
N ARG A 80 50.44 -58.51 8.50
CA ARG A 80 49.59 -59.69 8.38
C ARG A 80 50.06 -60.64 7.26
N GLY A 81 50.32 -60.11 6.07
CA GLY A 81 50.69 -60.87 4.86
C GLY A 81 49.73 -62.02 4.50
N ASP A 82 50.09 -62.83 3.49
CA ASP A 82 49.18 -63.85 2.93
C ASP A 82 49.22 -65.23 3.61
N ARG A 83 49.99 -65.36 4.69
CA ARG A 83 50.26 -66.68 5.31
C ARG A 83 49.12 -67.11 6.22
N THR A 84 48.82 -68.41 6.25
CA THR A 84 47.83 -69.01 7.17
C THR A 84 48.29 -69.03 8.63
N TRP A 85 49.58 -68.80 8.91
CA TRP A 85 50.14 -68.72 10.25
C TRP A 85 51.17 -67.60 10.37
N LEU A 86 51.16 -66.88 11.50
CA LEU A 86 52.10 -65.81 11.82
C LEU A 86 53.01 -66.20 12.98
N GLY A 87 54.29 -65.88 12.85
CA GLY A 87 55.25 -66.01 13.94
C GLY A 87 54.89 -65.08 15.11
N PRO A 88 55.22 -65.47 16.36
CA PRO A 88 54.80 -64.77 17.57
C PRO A 88 55.23 -63.30 17.63
N ARG A 89 56.38 -62.96 17.04
CA ARG A 89 56.86 -61.56 16.97
C ARG A 89 55.98 -60.68 16.08
N ARG A 90 55.61 -61.16 14.89
CA ARG A 90 54.72 -60.42 13.97
C ARG A 90 53.30 -60.34 14.50
N LEU A 91 52.82 -61.40 15.16
CA LEU A 91 51.52 -61.40 15.83
C LEU A 91 51.46 -60.33 16.92
N ALA A 92 52.51 -60.23 17.75
CA ALA A 92 52.61 -59.19 18.79
C ALA A 92 52.74 -57.78 18.20
N GLU A 93 53.45 -57.60 17.08
CA GLU A 93 53.55 -56.32 16.36
C GLU A 93 52.17 -55.91 15.77
N LEU A 94 51.42 -56.86 15.20
CA LEU A 94 50.07 -56.62 14.68
C LEU A 94 49.05 -56.32 15.79
N GLU A 95 49.11 -57.06 16.90
CA GLU A 95 48.30 -56.81 18.09
C GLU A 95 48.63 -55.45 18.71
N ALA A 96 49.92 -55.08 18.77
CA ALA A 96 50.34 -53.77 19.26
C ALA A 96 49.86 -52.61 18.37
N LEU A 97 49.83 -52.81 17.05
CA LEU A 97 49.32 -51.82 16.12
C LEU A 97 47.79 -51.66 16.23
N LEU A 98 47.05 -52.76 16.32
CA LEU A 98 45.58 -52.76 16.25
C LEU A 98 44.87 -52.59 17.61
N HIS A 99 45.46 -53.07 18.70
CA HIS A 99 44.80 -53.17 20.02
C HIS A 99 45.59 -52.50 21.14
N ARG A 100 46.65 -51.76 20.81
CA ARG A 100 47.32 -50.86 21.74
C ARG A 100 47.15 -49.45 21.25
N ALA A 101 47.14 -48.52 22.20
CA ALA A 101 47.36 -47.11 21.97
C ALA A 101 48.68 -46.94 21.18
N SER A 102 48.58 -46.88 19.85
CA SER A 102 49.72 -46.92 18.92
C SER A 102 49.77 -45.73 17.97
N GLN A 103 48.65 -45.02 17.85
CA GLN A 103 48.51 -43.88 16.94
C GLN A 103 48.62 -42.55 17.67
N PRO A 104 49.14 -41.49 17.03
CA PRO A 104 49.03 -40.14 17.59
C PRO A 104 47.55 -39.83 17.83
N ARG A 105 47.19 -39.35 19.02
CA ARG A 105 45.82 -38.92 19.26
C ARG A 105 45.52 -37.75 18.32
N PRO A 106 44.52 -37.89 17.43
CA PRO A 106 44.17 -36.82 16.53
C PRO A 106 43.66 -35.60 17.30
N PRO A 107 43.79 -34.38 16.74
CA PRO A 107 43.17 -33.20 17.31
C PRO A 107 41.66 -33.45 17.50
N ALA A 108 41.09 -32.85 18.55
CA ALA A 108 39.65 -32.90 18.78
C ALA A 108 38.91 -32.41 17.52
N PRO A 109 37.72 -32.98 17.22
CA PRO A 109 36.95 -32.52 16.08
C PRO A 109 36.72 -31.01 16.19
N PRO A 110 36.93 -30.24 15.11
CA PRO A 110 36.61 -28.82 15.12
C PRO A 110 35.15 -28.67 15.52
N ALA A 111 34.88 -27.73 16.44
CA ALA A 111 33.58 -27.63 17.09
C ALA A 111 32.42 -27.67 16.09
N ALA A 112 31.41 -28.49 16.40
CA ALA A 112 30.16 -28.53 15.64
C ALA A 112 29.34 -27.23 15.79
N GLY A 113 29.73 -26.34 16.71
CA GLY A 113 29.02 -25.11 17.03
C GLY A 113 29.28 -23.99 16.04
N GLY A 114 28.26 -23.67 15.24
CA GLY A 114 28.13 -22.40 14.53
C GLY A 114 26.78 -21.76 14.86
N GLY A 115 26.75 -20.95 15.93
CA GLY A 115 25.87 -19.78 16.08
C GLY A 115 24.36 -19.97 16.25
N ASP A 116 23.93 -20.41 17.44
CA ASP A 116 22.72 -19.86 18.07
C ASP A 116 23.18 -18.67 18.94
N ALA A 117 23.45 -17.53 18.29
CA ALA A 117 23.56 -16.25 18.98
C ALA A 117 22.22 -15.52 18.81
N ASP A 118 21.22 -16.03 19.50
CA ASP A 118 19.99 -15.28 19.76
C ASP A 118 20.16 -14.44 21.04
N ALA A 119 19.47 -13.32 21.06
CA ALA A 119 19.69 -12.15 21.90
C ALA A 119 19.91 -12.43 23.41
N ALA A 120 20.91 -11.76 23.96
CA ALA A 120 21.08 -11.61 25.41
C ALA A 120 19.97 -10.73 26.01
N ALA A 121 19.19 -11.31 26.93
CA ALA A 121 18.54 -10.60 28.03
C ALA A 121 18.71 -11.43 29.32
N PRO A 122 19.06 -10.84 30.48
CA PRO A 122 19.36 -11.58 31.68
C PRO A 122 18.11 -11.77 32.55
N GLY A 123 17.93 -12.97 33.10
CA GLY A 123 16.84 -13.27 34.03
C GLY A 123 17.04 -14.59 34.75
N ALA A 124 17.22 -14.50 36.07
CA ALA A 124 17.48 -15.54 37.05
C ALA A 124 16.51 -16.76 37.03
N GLY A 125 16.99 -17.90 37.55
CA GLY A 125 16.10 -18.89 38.17
C GLY A 125 16.59 -20.34 38.09
N ALA A 126 17.15 -20.83 39.18
CA ALA A 126 17.39 -22.25 39.41
C ALA A 126 16.08 -23.05 39.54
N THR A 127 16.07 -24.32 39.11
CA THR A 127 15.81 -25.55 39.91
C THR A 127 15.17 -26.71 39.11
N SER A 128 15.58 -27.92 39.53
CA SER A 128 14.90 -29.24 39.47
C SER A 128 14.78 -30.03 38.15
N ALA A 129 15.60 -31.09 38.10
CA ALA A 129 15.24 -32.52 38.08
C ALA A 129 13.91 -33.00 37.44
N GLY A 130 14.02 -34.05 36.59
CA GLY A 130 13.01 -35.12 36.50
C GLY A 130 12.88 -35.87 35.17
N ALA A 131 13.45 -37.09 35.12
CA ALA A 131 12.97 -38.31 34.43
C ALA A 131 12.68 -38.29 32.91
N SER A 132 13.42 -39.03 32.06
CA SER A 132 13.40 -40.50 31.84
C SER A 132 12.60 -40.90 30.58
N ALA A 133 13.30 -41.42 29.57
CA ALA A 133 12.75 -42.36 28.58
C ALA A 133 13.88 -43.23 28.01
N ALA A 134 13.71 -44.56 28.12
CA ALA A 134 14.61 -45.62 27.65
C ALA A 134 14.06 -46.23 26.32
N PRO A 135 14.63 -47.34 25.80
CA PRO A 135 15.93 -47.43 25.13
C PRO A 135 15.80 -48.04 23.70
N ALA A 136 16.82 -47.84 22.86
CA ALA A 136 17.01 -48.63 21.63
C ALA A 136 18.30 -49.46 21.74
N LYS A 137 18.18 -50.75 21.41
CA LYS A 137 19.17 -51.82 21.55
C LYS A 137 20.37 -51.64 20.62
N GLY A 138 21.58 -51.97 21.11
CA GLY A 138 22.73 -52.30 20.27
C GLY A 138 24.03 -52.45 21.06
N GLY A 139 24.59 -53.66 21.10
CA GLY A 139 26.02 -53.95 21.36
C GLY A 139 26.56 -53.65 22.77
N ALA A 140 26.80 -54.68 23.56
CA ALA A 140 27.50 -54.56 24.85
C ALA A 140 28.94 -54.03 24.66
N PRO A 141 29.39 -53.03 25.44
CA PRO A 141 30.79 -52.61 25.45
C PRO A 141 31.63 -53.61 26.28
N VAL A 142 32.76 -54.03 25.71
CA VAL A 142 33.81 -54.74 26.45
C VAL A 142 34.42 -53.78 27.49
N PRO A 143 34.66 -54.18 28.75
CA PRO A 143 35.20 -53.28 29.76
C PRO A 143 36.66 -52.92 29.45
N ARG A 144 36.92 -51.62 29.23
CA ARG A 144 38.25 -51.02 29.07
C ARG A 144 38.83 -50.61 30.45
N PRO A 145 40.14 -50.75 30.70
CA PRO A 145 40.79 -50.16 31.88
C PRO A 145 40.95 -48.62 31.70
N PRO A 146 40.95 -47.83 32.80
CA PRO A 146 41.00 -46.37 32.71
C PRO A 146 42.38 -45.87 32.26
N ALA A 147 42.39 -44.98 31.27
CA ALA A 147 43.59 -44.28 30.79
C ALA A 147 43.91 -43.08 31.70
N GLY A 148 45.13 -43.06 32.26
CA GLY A 148 45.67 -41.91 33.02
C GLY A 148 46.22 -40.80 32.11
N PRO A 149 46.37 -39.56 32.62
CA PRO A 149 46.70 -38.40 31.80
C PRO A 149 48.22 -38.19 31.71
N ALA A 150 48.78 -38.21 30.49
CA ALA A 150 50.10 -37.64 30.20
C ALA A 150 50.20 -37.29 28.71
N SER A 151 50.41 -36.01 28.37
CA SER A 151 50.64 -35.50 27.01
C SER A 151 51.46 -36.47 26.14
N GLY A 152 50.91 -36.84 24.98
CA GLY A 152 51.43 -37.89 24.09
C GLY A 152 50.63 -39.19 24.07
N ILE A 153 49.40 -39.19 24.62
CA ILE A 153 48.56 -40.38 24.81
C ILE A 153 48.18 -40.95 23.46
N ALA A 154 48.73 -42.12 23.12
CA ALA A 154 48.39 -42.79 21.88
C ALA A 154 46.91 -43.24 21.88
N ALA A 155 46.27 -43.22 20.71
CA ALA A 155 44.88 -43.62 20.51
C ALA A 155 44.79 -45.02 19.89
N TYR A 156 43.66 -45.70 20.10
CA TYR A 156 43.38 -46.94 19.39
C TYR A 156 42.97 -46.62 17.94
N PRO A 157 43.27 -47.48 16.95
CA PRO A 157 42.86 -47.26 15.56
C PRO A 157 41.35 -47.07 15.38
N GLU A 158 40.51 -47.73 16.17
CA GLU A 158 39.06 -47.53 16.15
C GLU A 158 38.64 -46.13 16.63
N ASP A 159 39.40 -45.52 17.53
CA ASP A 159 39.13 -44.15 18.02
C ASP A 159 39.35 -43.10 16.89
N LEU A 160 39.99 -43.49 15.78
CA LEU A 160 40.09 -42.65 14.57
C LEU A 160 38.76 -42.58 13.79
N LEU A 161 37.80 -43.46 14.05
CA LEU A 161 36.44 -43.37 13.50
C LEU A 161 35.50 -42.57 14.42
N ASP A 162 35.87 -42.33 15.67
CA ASP A 162 35.03 -41.60 16.62
C ASP A 162 34.78 -40.16 16.14
N GLY A 163 33.51 -39.77 16.05
CA GLY A 163 33.08 -38.44 15.64
C GLY A 163 33.15 -38.16 14.14
N THR A 164 33.66 -39.07 13.29
CA THR A 164 33.73 -38.82 11.84
C THR A 164 32.36 -38.67 11.22
N SER A 165 31.39 -39.50 11.62
CA SER A 165 30.00 -39.39 11.15
C SER A 165 29.34 -38.08 11.57
N GLU A 166 29.61 -37.61 12.79
CA GLU A 166 29.07 -36.34 13.30
C GLU A 166 29.62 -35.15 12.51
N VAL A 167 30.93 -35.17 12.22
CA VAL A 167 31.58 -34.13 11.40
C VAL A 167 31.09 -34.17 9.95
N VAL A 168 30.91 -35.37 9.36
CA VAL A 168 30.32 -35.54 8.02
C VAL A 168 28.93 -34.90 7.96
N GLU A 169 28.05 -35.23 8.92
CA GLU A 169 26.70 -34.66 8.97
C GLU A 169 26.71 -33.14 9.25
N ALA A 170 27.70 -32.65 9.99
CA ALA A 170 27.90 -31.21 10.18
C ALA A 170 28.30 -30.49 8.88
N VAL A 171 29.20 -31.08 8.08
CA VAL A 171 29.55 -30.53 6.77
C VAL A 171 28.34 -30.54 5.83
N ARG A 172 27.61 -31.66 5.74
CA ARG A 172 26.40 -31.75 4.90
C ARG A 172 25.37 -30.69 5.27
N ARG A 173 25.12 -30.49 6.56
CA ARG A 173 24.17 -29.49 7.06
C ARG A 173 24.56 -28.08 6.62
N ASP A 174 25.83 -27.71 6.78
CA ASP A 174 26.31 -26.37 6.46
C ASP A 174 26.31 -26.11 4.95
N VAL A 175 26.74 -27.08 4.15
CA VAL A 175 26.68 -27.00 2.68
C VAL A 175 25.23 -26.86 2.22
N ASN A 176 24.32 -27.70 2.71
CA ASN A 176 22.90 -27.63 2.36
C ASN A 176 22.25 -26.32 2.75
N ALA A 177 22.63 -25.74 3.90
CA ALA A 177 22.12 -24.44 4.32
C ALA A 177 22.55 -23.32 3.36
N VAL A 178 23.80 -23.32 2.89
CA VAL A 178 24.29 -22.34 1.89
C VAL A 178 23.54 -22.52 0.57
N VAL A 179 23.41 -23.76 0.08
CA VAL A 179 22.71 -24.05 -1.18
C VAL A 179 21.24 -23.64 -1.11
N ALA A 180 20.56 -23.94 -0.01
CA ALA A 180 19.15 -23.58 0.19
C ALA A 180 18.96 -22.06 0.27
N ALA A 181 19.83 -21.35 0.99
CA ALA A 181 19.81 -19.89 1.05
C ALA A 181 19.99 -19.27 -0.35
N TRP A 182 20.98 -19.76 -1.09
CA TRP A 182 21.25 -19.26 -2.44
C TRP A 182 20.10 -19.53 -3.41
N ALA A 183 19.54 -20.75 -3.40
CA ALA A 183 18.39 -21.10 -4.24
C ALA A 183 17.16 -20.23 -3.94
N SER A 184 16.88 -19.97 -2.66
CA SER A 184 15.79 -19.08 -2.25
C SER A 184 16.01 -17.65 -2.74
N SER A 185 17.19 -17.07 -2.48
CA SER A 185 17.52 -15.70 -2.88
C SER A 185 17.51 -15.51 -4.39
N VAL A 186 18.05 -16.48 -5.16
CA VAL A 186 18.01 -16.45 -6.63
C VAL A 186 16.57 -16.50 -7.15
N GLY A 187 15.71 -17.33 -6.56
CA GLY A 187 14.30 -17.41 -6.95
C GLY A 187 13.56 -16.08 -6.72
N GLN A 188 13.80 -15.45 -5.58
CA GLN A 188 13.20 -14.17 -5.22
C GLN A 188 13.72 -13.01 -6.08
N LEU A 189 15.04 -12.95 -6.30
CA LEU A 189 15.66 -11.96 -7.17
C LEU A 189 15.12 -12.08 -8.60
N SER A 190 15.02 -13.30 -9.13
CA SER A 190 14.46 -13.55 -10.47
C SER A 190 13.00 -13.11 -10.59
N ALA A 191 12.20 -13.26 -9.52
CA ALA A 191 10.82 -12.80 -9.49
C ALA A 191 10.75 -11.25 -9.49
N ALA A 192 11.57 -10.60 -8.67
CA ALA A 192 11.67 -9.14 -8.61
C ALA A 192 12.16 -8.55 -9.94
N GLU A 193 13.18 -9.13 -10.57
CA GLU A 193 13.69 -8.73 -11.88
C GLU A 193 12.64 -8.87 -12.98
N ARG A 194 11.90 -9.98 -12.99
CA ARG A 194 10.80 -10.17 -13.94
C ARG A 194 9.72 -9.12 -13.76
N ARG A 195 9.30 -8.87 -12.53
CA ARG A 195 8.30 -7.85 -12.22
C ARG A 195 8.78 -6.47 -12.66
N LEU A 196 10.02 -6.12 -12.36
CA LEU A 196 10.63 -4.85 -12.76
C LEU A 196 10.71 -4.68 -14.28
N ALA A 197 10.96 -5.76 -15.02
CA ALA A 197 10.92 -5.74 -16.48
C ALA A 197 9.51 -5.47 -17.02
N GLU A 198 8.48 -6.10 -16.45
CA GLU A 198 7.07 -5.83 -16.77
C GLU A 198 6.72 -4.37 -16.50
N LEU A 199 7.03 -3.86 -15.29
CA LEU A 199 6.79 -2.47 -14.91
C LEU A 199 7.52 -1.47 -15.82
N THR A 200 8.72 -1.80 -16.27
CA THR A 200 9.47 -0.96 -17.22
C THR A 200 8.75 -0.86 -18.58
N VAL A 201 8.18 -1.96 -19.07
CA VAL A 201 7.39 -1.96 -20.31
C VAL A 201 6.11 -1.14 -20.13
N ASP A 202 5.41 -1.29 -19.00
CA ASP A 202 4.19 -0.54 -18.72
C ASP A 202 4.47 0.96 -18.57
N ALA A 203 5.54 1.33 -17.86
CA ALA A 203 6.01 2.71 -17.76
C ALA A 203 6.31 3.32 -19.14
N ALA A 204 6.99 2.57 -20.02
CA ALA A 204 7.29 3.01 -21.38
C ALA A 204 6.00 3.23 -22.20
N ARG A 205 5.01 2.33 -22.07
CA ARG A 205 3.68 2.48 -22.72
C ARG A 205 2.93 3.72 -22.24
N LEU A 206 3.13 4.12 -20.98
CA LEU A 206 2.54 5.32 -20.41
C LEU A 206 3.34 6.60 -20.69
N GLY A 207 4.53 6.50 -21.30
CA GLY A 207 5.43 7.64 -21.53
C GLY A 207 6.18 8.10 -20.27
N LEU A 208 6.35 7.21 -19.29
CA LEU A 208 6.84 7.51 -17.94
C LEU A 208 8.09 6.67 -17.59
N ALA A 209 9.01 6.48 -18.54
CA ALA A 209 10.18 5.62 -18.35
C ALA A 209 11.13 6.09 -17.23
N ASP A 210 11.14 7.40 -16.94
CA ASP A 210 12.03 8.07 -15.98
C ASP A 210 11.39 8.26 -14.60
N LEU A 211 10.39 7.45 -14.23
CA LEU A 211 9.78 7.51 -12.90
C LEU A 211 10.83 7.21 -11.80
N PRO A 212 10.90 8.04 -10.74
CA PRO A 212 11.86 7.86 -9.67
C PRO A 212 11.62 6.54 -8.92
N GLU A 213 10.37 6.15 -8.69
CA GLU A 213 10.03 4.90 -8.00
C GLU A 213 10.55 3.68 -8.76
N LEU A 214 10.52 3.73 -10.10
CA LEU A 214 11.07 2.67 -10.95
C LEU A 214 12.61 2.66 -10.94
N ALA A 215 13.25 3.82 -10.81
CA ALA A 215 14.70 3.93 -10.63
C ALA A 215 15.14 3.40 -9.26
N ASP A 216 14.39 3.71 -8.21
CA ASP A 216 14.62 3.23 -6.85
C ASP A 216 14.44 1.71 -6.76
N ALA A 217 13.40 1.16 -7.38
CA ALA A 217 13.22 -0.29 -7.50
C ALA A 217 14.40 -0.98 -8.21
N ARG A 218 14.91 -0.41 -9.32
CA ARG A 218 16.13 -0.91 -9.99
C ARG A 218 17.35 -0.85 -9.10
N ALA A 219 17.52 0.22 -8.32
CA ALA A 219 18.63 0.35 -7.39
C ALA A 219 18.55 -0.70 -6.27
N ALA A 220 17.37 -0.87 -5.68
CA ALA A 220 17.14 -1.83 -4.60
C ALA A 220 17.37 -3.28 -5.04
N VAL A 221 16.85 -3.67 -6.21
CA VAL A 221 17.06 -5.03 -6.77
C VAL A 221 18.54 -5.30 -7.05
N ARG A 222 19.28 -4.33 -7.60
CA ARG A 222 20.73 -4.47 -7.84
C ARG A 222 21.54 -4.54 -6.54
N ALA A 223 21.16 -3.74 -5.54
CA ALA A 223 21.79 -3.78 -4.22
C ALA A 223 21.59 -5.15 -3.57
N HIS A 224 20.36 -5.68 -3.61
CA HIS A 224 20.07 -7.02 -3.10
C HIS A 224 20.84 -8.11 -3.85
N GLY A 225 20.89 -8.07 -5.18
CA GLY A 225 21.68 -9.03 -5.96
C GLY A 225 23.18 -9.00 -5.62
N SER A 226 23.73 -7.81 -5.36
CA SER A 226 25.13 -7.65 -4.92
C SER A 226 25.35 -8.21 -3.51
N ALA A 227 24.41 -8.00 -2.59
CA ALA A 227 24.46 -8.56 -1.24
C ALA A 227 24.39 -10.09 -1.26
N VAL A 228 23.48 -10.68 -2.04
CA VAL A 228 23.34 -12.14 -2.22
C VAL A 228 24.60 -12.75 -2.84
N ALA A 229 25.26 -12.05 -3.76
CA ALA A 229 26.52 -12.50 -4.34
C ALA A 229 27.66 -12.54 -3.31
N ALA A 230 27.74 -11.53 -2.44
CA ALA A 230 28.78 -11.42 -1.41
C ALA A 230 28.54 -12.39 -0.23
N ASP A 231 27.30 -12.47 0.26
CA ASP A 231 26.93 -13.26 1.42
C ASP A 231 25.47 -13.76 1.35
N PRO A 232 25.19 -14.91 0.73
CA PRO A 232 23.83 -15.43 0.63
C PRO A 232 23.20 -15.87 1.97
N LEU A 233 24.01 -16.20 2.98
CA LEU A 233 23.50 -16.55 4.32
C LEU A 233 23.16 -15.32 5.16
N SER A 234 23.86 -14.20 4.97
CA SER A 234 23.54 -12.93 5.64
C SER A 234 22.82 -11.94 4.76
N ALA A 235 22.47 -12.27 3.51
CA ALA A 235 21.59 -11.46 2.69
C ALA A 235 20.31 -11.20 3.48
N GLN A 236 20.22 -10.00 4.05
CA GLN A 236 19.28 -9.75 5.13
C GLN A 236 17.87 -9.85 4.58
N ALA A 237 16.97 -10.49 5.35
CA ALA A 237 15.55 -10.43 5.08
C ALA A 237 15.04 -8.98 4.93
N ALA A 238 15.72 -8.02 5.57
CA ALA A 238 15.48 -6.59 5.43
C ALA A 238 15.80 -6.05 4.03
N ASP A 239 16.94 -6.42 3.43
CA ASP A 239 17.31 -5.95 2.08
C ASP A 239 16.37 -6.52 1.01
N LEU A 240 15.98 -7.79 1.20
CA LEU A 240 14.96 -8.44 0.37
C LEU A 240 13.61 -7.72 0.50
N ALA A 241 13.18 -7.47 1.74
CA ALA A 241 11.92 -6.78 2.01
C ALA A 241 11.93 -5.35 1.43
N ALA A 242 13.08 -4.67 1.49
CA ALA A 242 13.24 -3.35 0.87
C ALA A 242 13.15 -3.40 -0.66
N ALA A 243 13.78 -4.39 -1.30
CA ALA A 243 13.68 -4.57 -2.75
C ALA A 243 12.25 -4.92 -3.19
N ALA A 244 11.57 -5.82 -2.47
CA ALA A 244 10.17 -6.15 -2.72
C ALA A 244 9.26 -4.94 -2.54
N ALA A 245 9.40 -4.21 -1.43
CA ALA A 245 8.62 -3.00 -1.16
C ALA A 245 8.81 -1.91 -2.22
N ALA A 246 10.05 -1.72 -2.71
CA ALA A 246 10.32 -0.76 -3.77
C ALA A 246 9.65 -1.15 -5.11
N VAL A 247 9.63 -2.45 -5.44
CA VAL A 247 8.92 -2.96 -6.62
C VAL A 247 7.40 -2.80 -6.47
N ASP A 248 6.86 -3.12 -5.29
CA ASP A 248 5.43 -2.98 -4.99
C ASP A 248 4.98 -1.51 -5.02
N GLU A 249 5.80 -0.58 -4.53
CA GLU A 249 5.54 0.86 -4.61
C GLU A 249 5.51 1.35 -6.06
N ALA A 250 6.51 0.95 -6.86
CA ALA A 250 6.55 1.28 -8.29
C ALA A 250 5.32 0.73 -9.04
N ASP A 251 4.89 -0.49 -8.71
CA ASP A 251 3.67 -1.08 -9.26
C ASP A 251 2.41 -0.31 -8.84
N ALA A 252 2.29 0.04 -7.57
CA ALA A 252 1.16 0.80 -7.05
C ALA A 252 1.02 2.16 -7.76
N VAL A 253 2.14 2.88 -7.90
CA VAL A 253 2.20 4.18 -8.60
C VAL A 253 1.82 4.01 -10.08
N LEU A 254 2.43 3.06 -10.78
CA LEU A 254 2.09 2.78 -12.19
C LEU A 254 0.63 2.36 -12.36
N GLY A 255 0.09 1.59 -11.43
CA GLY A 255 -1.31 1.19 -11.42
C GLY A 255 -2.26 2.38 -11.27
N VAL A 256 -1.96 3.33 -10.40
CA VAL A 256 -2.73 4.59 -10.26
C VAL A 256 -2.66 5.40 -11.55
N LEU A 257 -1.47 5.59 -12.11
CA LEU A 257 -1.25 6.36 -13.33
C LEU A 257 -1.90 5.71 -14.55
N GLY A 258 -1.82 4.38 -14.66
CA GLY A 258 -2.49 3.61 -15.71
C GLY A 258 -4.01 3.74 -15.65
N ARG A 259 -4.61 3.71 -14.45
CA ARG A 259 -6.04 3.98 -14.26
C ARG A 259 -6.43 5.40 -14.67
N ALA A 260 -5.65 6.40 -14.27
CA ALA A 260 -5.90 7.80 -14.67
C ALA A 260 -5.80 7.99 -16.19
N ARG A 261 -4.80 7.37 -16.85
CA ARG A 261 -4.69 7.37 -18.31
C ARG A 261 -5.90 6.71 -18.99
N GLY A 262 -6.38 5.61 -18.42
CA GLY A 262 -7.52 4.85 -18.90
C GLY A 262 -8.86 5.58 -18.73
N SER A 263 -9.03 6.36 -17.65
CA SER A 263 -10.26 7.13 -17.40
C SER A 263 -10.33 8.43 -18.21
N LEU A 264 -9.18 9.03 -18.55
CA LEU A 264 -9.10 10.34 -19.20
C LEU A 264 -10.04 10.52 -20.42
N PRO A 265 -10.17 9.56 -21.37
CA PRO A 265 -11.11 9.72 -22.48
C PRO A 265 -12.58 9.80 -22.05
N ALA A 266 -12.97 9.07 -20.99
CA ALA A 266 -14.31 9.16 -20.43
C ALA A 266 -14.51 10.49 -19.68
N ASP A 267 -13.49 10.94 -18.95
CA ASP A 267 -13.52 12.20 -18.21
C ASP A 267 -13.64 13.41 -19.15
N LEU A 268 -12.95 13.39 -20.30
CA LEU A 268 -13.07 14.43 -21.34
C LEU A 268 -14.48 14.46 -21.96
N ARG A 269 -15.09 13.31 -22.26
CA ARG A 269 -16.49 13.26 -22.74
C ARG A 269 -17.49 13.78 -21.69
N ALA A 270 -17.24 13.48 -20.41
CA ALA A 270 -18.04 14.03 -19.32
C ALA A 270 -17.90 15.55 -19.24
N ALA A 271 -16.71 16.09 -19.51
CA ALA A 271 -16.45 17.52 -19.57
C ALA A 271 -17.20 18.21 -20.72
N GLU A 272 -17.18 17.62 -21.93
CA GLU A 272 -17.98 18.11 -23.05
C GLU A 272 -19.48 18.14 -22.72
N THR A 273 -19.97 17.10 -22.05
CA THR A 273 -21.36 17.01 -21.59
C THR A 273 -21.69 18.12 -20.58
N LEU A 274 -20.80 18.36 -19.60
CA LEU A 274 -20.96 19.44 -18.63
C LEU A 274 -20.95 20.82 -19.31
N LEU A 275 -20.08 21.05 -20.29
CA LEU A 275 -20.05 22.29 -21.05
C LEU A 275 -21.36 22.51 -21.83
N ALA A 276 -21.91 21.46 -22.44
CA ALA A 276 -23.20 21.52 -23.12
C ALA A 276 -24.34 21.87 -22.15
N GLU A 277 -24.31 21.34 -20.92
CA GLU A 277 -25.27 21.70 -19.87
C GLU A 277 -25.18 23.18 -19.49
N VAL A 278 -23.96 23.69 -19.25
CA VAL A 278 -23.73 25.12 -18.95
C VAL A 278 -24.28 26.00 -20.07
N LEU A 279 -24.01 25.66 -21.33
CA LEU A 279 -24.52 26.38 -22.50
C LEU A 279 -26.05 26.40 -22.55
N SER A 280 -26.70 25.26 -22.28
CA SER A 280 -28.15 25.15 -22.27
C SER A 280 -28.79 26.05 -21.21
N VAL A 281 -28.27 26.01 -19.98
CA VAL A 281 -28.78 26.83 -18.86
C VAL A 281 -28.52 28.32 -19.09
N ALA A 282 -27.33 28.68 -19.59
CA ALA A 282 -27.03 30.07 -19.93
C ALA A 282 -27.97 30.62 -21.01
N ALA A 283 -28.26 29.81 -22.04
CA ALA A 283 -29.22 30.17 -23.09
C ALA A 283 -30.65 30.28 -22.54
N GLU A 284 -31.02 29.48 -21.54
CA GLU A 284 -32.28 29.61 -20.83
C GLU A 284 -32.38 30.93 -20.07
N GLY A 285 -31.36 31.29 -19.30
CA GLY A 285 -31.32 32.55 -18.58
C GLY A 285 -31.43 33.78 -19.49
N GLU A 286 -30.81 33.73 -20.68
CA GLU A 286 -30.95 34.76 -21.71
C GLU A 286 -32.37 34.80 -22.30
N ARG A 287 -33.04 33.66 -22.50
CA ARG A 287 -34.45 33.62 -22.93
C ARG A 287 -35.37 34.23 -21.87
N HIS A 288 -35.15 33.91 -20.59
CA HIS A 288 -35.91 34.51 -19.48
C HIS A 288 -35.69 36.02 -19.42
N ALA A 289 -34.45 36.48 -19.55
CA ALA A 289 -34.12 37.91 -19.59
C ALA A 289 -34.86 38.65 -20.70
N ARG A 290 -34.86 38.12 -21.93
CA ARG A 290 -35.59 38.71 -23.06
C ARG A 290 -37.08 38.80 -22.81
N ARG A 291 -37.70 37.70 -22.36
CA ARG A 291 -39.13 37.66 -22.05
C ARG A 291 -39.51 38.61 -20.91
N THR A 292 -38.65 38.75 -19.92
CA THR A 292 -38.85 39.69 -18.81
C THR A 292 -38.83 41.14 -19.31
N VAL A 293 -37.88 41.51 -20.17
CA VAL A 293 -37.83 42.85 -20.79
C VAL A 293 -39.05 43.14 -21.67
N GLU A 294 -39.54 42.15 -22.41
CA GLU A 294 -40.74 42.29 -23.25
C GLU A 294 -42.03 42.48 -22.44
N ARG A 295 -42.12 41.87 -21.24
CA ARG A 295 -43.37 41.75 -20.49
C ARG A 295 -43.45 42.62 -19.24
N VAL A 296 -42.31 43.06 -18.70
CA VAL A 296 -42.22 43.77 -17.42
C VAL A 296 -41.56 45.14 -17.64
N ALA A 297 -42.23 46.19 -17.18
CA ALA A 297 -41.73 47.56 -17.26
C ALA A 297 -40.46 47.72 -16.40
N GLY A 298 -39.47 48.48 -16.89
CA GLY A 298 -38.25 48.82 -16.13
C GLY A 298 -37.26 47.67 -15.88
N ALA A 299 -37.57 46.44 -16.27
CA ALA A 299 -36.80 45.27 -15.85
C ALA A 299 -35.36 45.19 -16.39
N ARG A 300 -35.02 45.93 -17.46
CA ARG A 300 -33.71 45.86 -18.12
C ARG A 300 -32.53 46.17 -17.19
N ALA A 301 -32.72 47.06 -16.21
CA ALA A 301 -31.66 47.48 -15.30
C ALA A 301 -31.34 46.44 -14.20
N ALA A 302 -32.26 45.50 -13.94
CA ALA A 302 -32.16 44.51 -12.87
C ALA A 302 -31.83 43.09 -13.36
N LEU A 303 -31.54 42.91 -14.66
CA LEU A 303 -31.22 41.60 -15.21
C LEU A 303 -29.82 41.13 -14.81
N ALA A 304 -29.76 39.90 -14.33
CA ALA A 304 -28.51 39.22 -14.03
C ALA A 304 -27.84 38.71 -15.32
N ARG A 305 -26.51 38.70 -15.32
CA ARG A 305 -25.68 38.19 -16.41
C ARG A 305 -24.52 37.37 -15.87
N LEU A 306 -24.05 36.46 -16.70
CA LEU A 306 -22.76 35.79 -16.49
C LEU A 306 -21.61 36.74 -16.76
N ASP A 307 -20.46 36.47 -16.15
CA ASP A 307 -19.23 37.25 -16.33
C ASP A 307 -18.80 37.26 -17.80
N GLU A 308 -18.22 38.38 -18.25
CA GLU A 308 -17.72 38.48 -19.62
C GLU A 308 -16.57 37.49 -19.86
N GLY A 309 -16.55 36.88 -21.05
CA GLY A 309 -15.48 35.98 -21.46
C GLY A 309 -15.54 34.55 -20.90
N TRP A 310 -16.51 34.20 -20.04
CA TRP A 310 -16.61 32.87 -19.42
C TRP A 310 -16.53 31.69 -20.42
N LEU A 311 -17.07 31.87 -21.63
CA LEU A 311 -17.14 30.82 -22.65
C LEU A 311 -15.99 30.85 -23.65
N ALA A 312 -15.71 32.04 -24.21
CA ALA A 312 -14.92 32.20 -25.43
C ALA A 312 -13.63 33.00 -25.23
N ASP A 313 -13.33 33.47 -24.01
CA ASP A 313 -12.05 34.12 -23.75
C ASP A 313 -10.89 33.16 -24.13
N PRO A 314 -9.92 33.59 -24.96
CA PRO A 314 -8.87 32.71 -25.44
C PRO A 314 -8.03 32.07 -24.33
N ARG A 315 -7.86 32.74 -23.19
CA ARG A 315 -7.00 32.29 -22.09
C ARG A 315 -7.80 31.53 -21.04
N ARG A 316 -8.96 32.06 -20.64
CA ARG A 316 -9.73 31.60 -19.47
C ARG A 316 -11.10 31.01 -19.82
N GLY A 317 -11.54 31.14 -21.06
CA GLY A 317 -12.84 30.63 -21.51
C GLY A 317 -12.90 29.11 -21.42
N LEU A 318 -14.04 28.58 -20.96
CA LEU A 318 -14.22 27.15 -20.75
C LEU A 318 -14.01 26.33 -22.03
N ARG A 319 -14.42 26.84 -23.21
CA ARG A 319 -14.29 26.10 -24.46
C ARG A 319 -12.85 26.04 -24.99
N PRO A 320 -12.15 27.18 -25.21
CA PRO A 320 -10.75 27.15 -25.62
C PRO A 320 -9.84 26.41 -24.63
N TRP A 321 -10.17 26.42 -23.34
CA TRP A 321 -9.43 25.63 -22.35
C TRP A 321 -9.67 24.13 -22.51
N LEU A 322 -10.93 23.68 -22.67
CA LEU A 322 -11.22 22.26 -22.90
C LEU A 322 -10.55 21.75 -24.19
N ASP A 323 -10.59 22.54 -25.27
CA ASP A 323 -9.95 22.20 -26.55
C ASP A 323 -8.45 21.94 -26.35
N ARG A 324 -7.75 22.83 -25.62
CA ARG A 324 -6.32 22.63 -25.28
C ARG A 324 -6.06 21.37 -24.47
N LEU A 325 -6.98 20.98 -23.58
CA LEU A 325 -6.82 19.76 -22.78
C LEU A 325 -7.00 18.50 -23.66
N VAL A 326 -7.94 18.54 -24.60
CA VAL A 326 -8.11 17.47 -25.61
C VAL A 326 -6.87 17.35 -26.49
N ASP A 327 -6.35 18.48 -26.98
CA ASP A 327 -5.13 18.52 -27.79
C ASP A 327 -3.90 18.03 -27.02
N ALA A 328 -3.74 18.44 -25.76
CA ALA A 328 -2.65 17.97 -24.89
C ALA A 328 -2.72 16.44 -24.67
N ALA A 329 -3.91 15.90 -24.41
CA ALA A 329 -4.12 14.47 -24.26
C ALA A 329 -3.81 13.69 -25.55
N ALA A 330 -4.18 14.23 -26.71
CA ALA A 330 -3.87 13.66 -28.02
C ALA A 330 -2.37 13.76 -28.38
N GLY A 331 -1.71 14.84 -27.95
CA GLY A 331 -0.28 15.10 -28.15
C GLY A 331 0.65 14.32 -27.20
N GLY A 332 0.10 13.55 -26.26
CA GLY A 332 0.86 12.70 -25.34
C GLY A 332 1.05 13.25 -23.93
N ASP A 333 0.75 14.53 -23.68
CA ASP A 333 0.73 15.14 -22.33
C ASP A 333 -0.60 14.84 -21.60
N TRP A 334 -0.88 13.56 -21.44
CA TRP A 334 -2.04 13.11 -20.68
C TRP A 334 -1.98 13.47 -19.18
N PRO A 335 -0.81 13.52 -18.49
CA PRO A 335 -0.78 13.90 -17.07
C PRO A 335 -1.12 15.39 -16.88
N GLY A 336 -0.62 16.26 -17.75
CA GLY A 336 -1.00 17.67 -17.78
C GLY A 336 -2.50 17.85 -18.05
N ALA A 337 -3.02 17.13 -19.05
CA ALA A 337 -4.44 17.14 -19.37
C ALA A 337 -5.32 16.68 -18.20
N ALA A 338 -4.97 15.59 -17.52
CA ALA A 338 -5.73 15.06 -16.38
C ALA A 338 -5.78 16.07 -15.21
N ARG A 339 -4.65 16.68 -14.85
CA ARG A 339 -4.61 17.72 -13.81
C ARG A 339 -5.39 18.97 -14.22
N GLY A 340 -5.21 19.42 -15.46
CA GLY A 340 -5.90 20.57 -16.01
C GLY A 340 -7.43 20.37 -16.06
N LEU A 341 -7.87 19.14 -16.34
CA LEU A 341 -9.29 18.80 -16.38
C LEU A 341 -9.98 18.88 -15.02
N LEU A 342 -9.29 18.54 -13.93
CA LEU A 342 -9.82 18.72 -12.57
C LEU A 342 -10.09 20.20 -12.27
N ALA A 343 -9.13 21.07 -12.60
CA ALA A 343 -9.30 22.51 -12.44
C ALA A 343 -10.42 23.05 -13.35
N TRP A 344 -10.47 22.60 -14.60
CA TRP A 344 -11.50 22.96 -15.56
C TRP A 344 -12.90 22.61 -15.05
N ARG A 345 -13.07 21.39 -14.51
CA ARG A 345 -14.34 20.93 -13.96
C ARG A 345 -14.80 21.80 -12.80
N GLY A 346 -13.90 22.15 -11.88
CA GLY A 346 -14.21 23.05 -10.77
C GLY A 346 -14.72 24.41 -11.25
N THR A 347 -14.10 24.99 -12.28
CA THR A 347 -14.57 26.24 -12.90
C THR A 347 -15.90 26.06 -13.61
N ALA A 348 -16.07 24.99 -14.42
CA ALA A 348 -17.30 24.73 -15.16
C ALA A 348 -18.50 24.50 -14.23
N GLU A 349 -18.33 23.77 -13.13
CA GLU A 349 -19.37 23.56 -12.12
C GLU A 349 -19.74 24.87 -11.39
N ALA A 350 -18.76 25.73 -11.10
CA ALA A 350 -19.03 27.05 -10.54
C ALA A 350 -19.81 27.93 -11.53
N THR A 351 -19.43 27.93 -12.81
CA THR A 351 -20.16 28.64 -13.87
C THR A 351 -21.57 28.07 -14.05
N LEU A 352 -21.76 26.74 -13.96
CA LEU A 352 -23.07 26.11 -14.02
C LEU A 352 -23.98 26.59 -12.89
N ARG A 353 -23.48 26.60 -11.65
CA ARG A 353 -24.23 27.13 -10.49
C ARG A 353 -24.63 28.58 -10.73
N ARG A 354 -23.69 29.44 -11.15
CA ARG A 354 -24.01 30.85 -11.44
C ARG A 354 -25.00 31.01 -12.58
N ALA A 355 -24.92 30.19 -13.63
CA ALA A 355 -25.86 30.23 -14.75
C ALA A 355 -27.28 29.87 -14.31
N ARG A 356 -27.43 28.90 -13.41
CA ARG A 356 -28.73 28.53 -12.82
C ARG A 356 -29.29 29.68 -11.98
N GLU A 357 -28.47 30.32 -11.15
CA GLU A 357 -28.87 31.50 -10.38
C GLU A 357 -29.33 32.64 -11.29
N VAL A 358 -28.56 32.97 -12.33
CA VAL A 358 -28.92 33.98 -13.33
C VAL A 358 -30.25 33.65 -14.01
N ALA A 359 -30.47 32.38 -14.38
CA ALA A 359 -31.73 31.96 -14.99
C ALA A 359 -32.93 32.13 -14.05
N GLU A 360 -32.75 31.78 -12.78
CA GLU A 360 -33.77 31.94 -11.75
C GLU A 360 -34.07 33.41 -11.42
N GLU A 361 -33.03 34.24 -11.26
CA GLU A 361 -33.15 35.69 -11.04
C GLU A 361 -33.90 36.36 -12.20
N ASN A 362 -33.56 36.00 -13.45
CA ASN A 362 -34.20 36.56 -14.63
C ASN A 362 -35.64 36.07 -14.85
N ALA A 363 -35.99 34.89 -14.33
CA ALA A 363 -37.34 34.34 -14.38
C ALA A 363 -38.26 34.85 -13.26
N ALA A 364 -37.70 35.34 -12.15
CA ALA A 364 -38.46 35.76 -10.97
C ALA A 364 -39.55 36.82 -11.26
N PRO A 365 -39.32 37.87 -12.07
CA PRO A 365 -40.36 38.85 -12.38
C PRO A 365 -41.54 38.26 -13.16
N LEU A 366 -41.29 37.30 -14.06
CA LEU A 366 -42.34 36.61 -14.81
C LEU A 366 -43.17 35.71 -13.89
N ARG A 367 -42.52 34.97 -12.98
CA ARG A 367 -43.23 34.18 -11.97
C ARG A 367 -44.08 35.06 -11.07
N ARG A 368 -43.54 36.18 -10.59
CA ARG A 368 -44.28 37.15 -9.77
C ARG A 368 -45.51 37.68 -10.51
N ARG A 369 -45.39 37.96 -11.80
CA ARG A 369 -46.52 38.37 -12.65
C ARG A 369 -47.58 37.29 -12.75
N ASP A 370 -47.19 36.04 -12.97
CA ASP A 370 -48.13 34.91 -13.09
C ASP A 370 -48.79 34.58 -11.74
N GLU A 371 -48.07 34.71 -10.61
CA GLU A 371 -48.62 34.63 -9.25
C GLU A 371 -49.69 35.70 -9.00
N LEU A 372 -49.41 36.97 -9.33
CA LEU A 372 -50.37 38.07 -9.19
C LEU A 372 -51.62 37.85 -10.04
N ARG A 373 -51.48 37.30 -11.25
CA ARG A 373 -52.61 36.92 -12.11
C ARG A 373 -53.45 35.82 -11.50
N GLY A 374 -52.82 34.77 -10.95
CA GLY A 374 -53.50 33.69 -10.25
C GLY A 374 -54.24 34.19 -9.02
N LEU A 375 -53.59 35.03 -8.20
CA LEU A 375 -54.19 35.65 -7.02
C LEU A 375 -55.40 36.52 -7.38
N LEU A 376 -55.28 37.39 -8.39
CA LEU A 376 -56.39 38.20 -8.88
C LEU A 376 -57.55 37.33 -9.35
N GLY A 377 -57.27 36.26 -10.11
CA GLY A 377 -58.28 35.31 -10.57
C GLY A 377 -59.01 34.61 -9.41
N ALA A 378 -58.27 34.14 -8.40
CA ALA A 378 -58.84 33.50 -7.22
C ALA A 378 -59.68 34.48 -6.37
N LEU A 379 -59.19 35.71 -6.17
CA LEU A 379 -59.93 36.75 -5.45
C LEU A 379 -61.21 37.15 -6.18
N HIS A 380 -61.18 37.20 -7.52
CA HIS A 380 -62.36 37.49 -8.33
C HIS A 380 -63.40 36.37 -8.27
N ALA A 381 -62.98 35.11 -8.40
CA ALA A 381 -63.87 33.96 -8.22
C ALA A 381 -64.52 33.95 -6.83
N LYS A 382 -63.76 34.33 -5.80
CA LYS A 382 -64.27 34.46 -4.43
C LYS A 382 -65.31 35.58 -4.30
N ALA A 383 -65.03 36.76 -4.86
CA ALA A 383 -65.98 37.87 -4.85
C ALA A 383 -67.28 37.52 -5.59
N ALA A 384 -67.20 36.74 -6.67
CA ALA A 384 -68.37 36.29 -7.43
C ALA A 384 -69.22 35.28 -6.65
N ALA A 385 -68.59 34.33 -5.96
CA ALA A 385 -69.31 33.37 -5.11
C ALA A 385 -70.07 34.06 -3.95
N ASP A 386 -69.52 35.16 -3.42
CA ASP A 386 -70.11 35.94 -2.34
C ASP A 386 -71.07 37.07 -2.85
N GLY A 387 -71.36 37.13 -4.16
CA GLY A 387 -72.24 38.14 -4.78
C GLY A 387 -71.68 39.58 -4.79
N SER A 388 -70.50 39.81 -4.21
CA SER A 388 -69.87 41.12 -4.09
C SER A 388 -69.13 41.55 -5.37
N ALA A 389 -68.99 40.66 -6.35
CA ALA A 389 -68.38 40.99 -7.65
C ALA A 389 -69.20 41.98 -8.49
N GLU A 390 -70.48 42.21 -8.14
CA GLU A 390 -71.35 43.18 -8.82
C GLU A 390 -71.19 44.61 -8.28
N ASP A 391 -70.47 44.80 -7.16
CA ASP A 391 -70.17 46.11 -6.61
C ASP A 391 -69.37 46.96 -7.62
N PRO A 392 -69.88 48.13 -8.06
CA PRO A 392 -69.20 48.99 -9.03
C PRO A 392 -67.76 49.34 -8.66
N ASP A 393 -67.45 49.50 -7.37
CA ASP A 393 -66.11 49.87 -6.91
C ASP A 393 -65.14 48.69 -7.01
N LEU A 394 -65.60 47.48 -6.67
CA LEU A 394 -64.83 46.24 -6.85
C LEU A 394 -64.62 45.90 -8.33
N ILE A 395 -65.61 46.12 -9.20
CA ILE A 395 -65.47 45.98 -10.65
C ILE A 395 -64.39 46.93 -11.18
N ALA A 396 -64.43 48.20 -10.77
CA ALA A 396 -63.46 49.19 -11.21
C ALA A 396 -62.04 48.85 -10.75
N LEU A 397 -61.87 48.40 -9.49
CA LEU A 397 -60.59 48.02 -8.93
C LEU A 397 -60.04 46.73 -9.56
N HIS A 398 -60.89 45.72 -9.78
CA HIS A 398 -60.55 44.49 -10.50
C HIS A 398 -60.05 44.79 -11.92
N ARG A 399 -60.78 45.63 -12.67
CA ARG A 399 -60.38 46.02 -14.04
C ARG A 399 -59.03 46.72 -14.08
N ARG A 400 -58.77 47.67 -13.15
CA ARG A 400 -57.45 48.34 -13.08
C ARG A 400 -56.32 47.35 -12.78
N ALA A 401 -56.53 46.44 -11.82
CA ALA A 401 -55.57 45.39 -11.50
C ALA A 401 -55.36 44.42 -12.68
N HIS A 402 -56.43 44.08 -13.38
CA HIS A 402 -56.40 43.22 -14.57
C HIS A 402 -55.61 43.90 -15.71
N ASP A 403 -55.92 45.15 -16.04
CA ASP A 403 -55.23 45.89 -17.10
C ASP A 403 -53.74 46.02 -16.81
N ALA A 404 -53.36 46.33 -15.56
CA ALA A 404 -51.96 46.42 -15.13
C ALA A 404 -51.18 45.08 -15.28
N LEU A 405 -51.85 43.93 -15.18
CA LEU A 405 -51.22 42.59 -15.27
C LEU A 405 -51.31 41.94 -16.66
N TYR A 406 -52.34 42.25 -17.44
CA TYR A 406 -52.63 41.58 -18.71
C TYR A 406 -52.16 42.39 -19.93
N ILE A 407 -52.01 43.71 -19.81
CA ILE A 407 -51.40 44.56 -20.83
C ILE A 407 -49.89 44.65 -20.56
N ALA A 408 -49.08 44.43 -21.61
CA ALA A 408 -47.62 44.53 -21.53
C ALA A 408 -47.14 45.87 -22.11
N PRO A 409 -46.06 46.47 -21.56
CA PRO A 409 -45.29 46.03 -20.40
C PRO A 409 -46.04 46.26 -19.07
N SER A 410 -45.98 45.28 -18.15
CA SER A 410 -46.64 45.35 -16.84
C SER A 410 -45.72 45.98 -15.79
N ASP A 411 -46.19 47.00 -15.08
CA ASP A 411 -45.55 47.53 -13.87
C ASP A 411 -45.94 46.66 -12.68
N LEU A 412 -45.00 45.88 -12.16
CA LEU A 412 -45.29 44.86 -11.12
C LEU A 412 -45.52 45.48 -9.75
N ASP A 413 -44.95 46.64 -9.46
CA ASP A 413 -45.16 47.33 -8.18
C ASP A 413 -46.58 47.89 -8.15
N LEU A 414 -46.96 48.64 -9.19
CA LEU A 414 -48.32 49.15 -9.35
C LEU A 414 -49.36 48.00 -9.38
N ALA A 415 -49.09 46.94 -10.13
CA ALA A 415 -49.98 45.78 -10.20
C ALA A 415 -50.13 45.08 -8.85
N GLY A 416 -49.05 44.96 -8.08
CA GLY A 416 -49.06 44.40 -6.73
C GLY A 416 -49.96 45.20 -5.79
N ASP A 417 -49.81 46.52 -5.77
CA ASP A 417 -50.62 47.42 -4.94
C ASP A 417 -52.10 47.34 -5.29
N LEU A 418 -52.43 47.28 -6.59
CA LEU A 418 -53.82 47.15 -7.06
C LEU A 418 -54.45 45.82 -6.66
N VAL A 419 -53.71 44.70 -6.77
CA VAL A 419 -54.21 43.38 -6.35
C VAL A 419 -54.40 43.32 -4.83
N HIS A 420 -53.48 43.89 -4.04
CA HIS A 420 -53.60 43.94 -2.59
C HIS A 420 -54.77 44.84 -2.14
N GLY A 421 -54.97 45.98 -2.81
CA GLY A 421 -56.14 46.83 -2.62
C GLY A 421 -57.44 46.09 -2.92
N TYR A 422 -57.48 45.32 -4.02
CA TYR A 422 -58.63 44.48 -4.36
C TYR A 422 -58.90 43.40 -3.31
N ALA A 423 -57.85 42.71 -2.84
CA ALA A 423 -57.97 41.71 -1.77
C ALA A 423 -58.58 42.31 -0.49
N ALA A 424 -58.08 43.48 -0.07
CA ALA A 424 -58.57 44.18 1.13
C ALA A 424 -60.05 44.54 0.99
N ALA A 425 -60.47 45.07 -0.16
CA ALA A 425 -61.86 45.43 -0.42
C ALA A 425 -62.80 44.20 -0.44
N VAL A 426 -62.39 43.10 -1.07
CA VAL A 426 -63.15 41.82 -1.06
C VAL A 426 -63.28 41.26 0.36
N THR A 427 -62.27 41.42 1.21
CA THR A 427 -62.37 41.01 2.63
C THR A 427 -63.24 41.94 3.48
N ALA A 428 -63.21 43.25 3.22
CA ALA A 428 -63.98 44.24 3.96
C ALA A 428 -65.50 44.14 3.68
N GLY A 429 -65.90 43.88 2.43
CA GLY A 429 -67.31 43.67 2.05
C GLY A 429 -67.98 42.50 2.79
N ARG A 430 -67.18 41.52 3.25
CA ARG A 430 -67.64 40.38 4.06
C ARG A 430 -67.91 40.76 5.53
N GLY A 431 -67.12 41.68 6.07
CA GLY A 431 -67.27 42.20 7.45
C GLY A 431 -68.52 43.06 7.63
N GLY A 432 -69.01 43.69 6.55
CA GLY A 432 -70.24 44.48 6.55
C GLY A 432 -71.54 43.66 6.60
N ALA A 433 -71.50 42.38 6.20
CA ALA A 433 -72.68 41.52 6.17
C ALA A 433 -72.89 40.66 7.45
N SER A 434 -71.98 40.71 8.42
CA SER A 434 -72.00 39.84 9.62
C SER A 434 -71.96 40.57 10.97
N GLY A 435 -72.35 41.84 11.04
CA GLY A 435 -72.34 42.62 12.28
C GLY A 435 -73.51 43.60 12.45
N THR A 436 -74.65 43.10 12.93
CA THR A 436 -75.70 43.94 13.54
C THR A 436 -75.99 43.50 14.97
N GLY A 437 -75.59 44.33 15.95
CA GLY A 437 -76.13 44.29 17.31
C GLY A 437 -75.25 44.92 18.40
N GLY A 438 -75.47 46.21 18.73
CA GLY A 438 -75.20 46.77 20.06
C GLY A 438 -74.35 48.05 20.12
N VAL A 439 -74.93 49.15 20.59
CA VAL A 439 -74.41 50.54 20.63
C VAL A 439 -73.70 50.89 21.99
N PRO A 440 -73.25 52.13 22.31
CA PRO A 440 -71.86 52.46 22.65
C PRO A 440 -71.62 52.87 24.12
N ALA A 441 -70.36 52.98 24.57
CA ALA A 441 -70.03 53.81 25.76
C ALA A 441 -68.57 54.31 25.81
N ARG A 442 -68.44 55.65 25.76
CA ARG A 442 -67.54 56.57 26.49
C ARG A 442 -66.01 56.30 26.61
N MET A 443 -65.25 57.24 26.05
CA MET A 443 -63.94 57.78 26.52
C MET A 443 -64.08 58.52 27.89
N PRO A 444 -63.00 59.03 28.56
CA PRO A 444 -61.53 58.79 28.54
C PRO A 444 -60.96 58.65 30.01
N PRO A 445 -59.66 58.81 30.41
CA PRO A 445 -58.52 59.45 29.73
C PRO A 445 -57.07 58.91 29.86
N ALA A 446 -56.27 59.42 28.91
CA ALA A 446 -54.84 59.78 28.82
C ALA A 446 -53.73 59.17 29.72
N ALA A 447 -52.80 58.47 29.02
CA ALA A 447 -51.31 58.53 29.06
C ALA A 447 -50.53 58.16 30.36
N PRO A 448 -49.21 57.81 30.31
CA PRO A 448 -48.29 57.82 29.18
C PRO A 448 -47.43 56.54 28.96
N SER A 449 -46.73 56.60 27.83
CA SER A 449 -45.70 55.74 27.26
C SER A 449 -44.57 55.25 28.18
N ALA A 450 -44.14 54.00 27.98
CA ALA A 450 -42.78 53.54 28.28
C ALA A 450 -42.28 52.53 27.23
N ARG A 451 -41.15 52.87 26.62
CA ARG A 451 -40.30 51.99 25.82
C ARG A 451 -39.81 50.84 26.70
N SER A 452 -39.79 49.61 26.18
CA SER A 452 -38.84 48.61 26.66
C SER A 452 -38.32 47.74 25.52
N ARG A 453 -36.99 47.67 25.45
CA ARG A 453 -36.21 46.78 24.60
C ARG A 453 -36.34 45.36 25.16
N GLY A 454 -36.67 44.40 24.31
CA GLY A 454 -36.57 42.97 24.61
C GLY A 454 -35.38 42.36 23.89
N ARG A 455 -34.27 42.21 24.62
CA ARG A 455 -33.11 41.38 24.29
C ARG A 455 -33.15 40.17 25.21
N ALA A 456 -33.08 38.96 24.65
CA ALA A 456 -32.59 37.68 25.21
C ALA A 456 -33.32 36.55 24.45
N GLY A 457 -32.70 35.46 24.01
CA GLY A 457 -31.34 34.98 24.19
C GLY A 457 -31.27 33.50 23.82
N GLY A 458 -30.04 33.06 23.52
CA GLY A 458 -29.58 31.66 23.54
C GLY A 458 -29.81 30.86 22.25
N THR A 459 -28.93 29.95 21.83
CA THR A 459 -27.61 29.45 22.31
C THR A 459 -27.15 28.48 21.19
N ALA A 460 -25.97 28.68 20.59
CA ALA A 460 -24.71 27.96 20.83
C ALA A 460 -24.64 26.50 20.31
N HIS A 461 -23.83 26.26 19.25
CA HIS A 461 -22.82 25.19 19.10
C HIS A 461 -22.11 25.39 17.74
N ASP A 462 -20.89 25.89 17.65
CA ASP A 462 -19.56 25.31 17.93
C ASP A 462 -18.89 24.70 16.66
N ASP A 463 -17.59 24.96 16.58
CA ASP A 463 -16.52 24.26 15.88
C ASP A 463 -15.90 24.73 14.53
N ARG A 464 -14.55 24.84 14.62
CA ARG A 464 -13.43 24.89 13.62
C ARG A 464 -13.05 26.27 13.07
N VAL A 465 -11.94 26.91 13.46
CA VAL A 465 -10.49 26.56 13.45
C VAL A 465 -9.90 26.38 12.04
N THR A 466 -8.92 27.27 11.75
CA THR A 466 -7.89 27.28 10.68
C THR A 466 -8.40 27.39 9.24
N GLY A 467 -7.87 28.22 8.34
CA GLY A 467 -6.58 28.89 8.22
C GLY A 467 -6.20 28.81 6.73
N ASN A 468 -6.15 29.94 6.02
CA ASN A 468 -5.57 30.10 4.68
C ASN A 468 -5.85 31.53 4.18
N ALA A 469 -5.02 32.20 3.39
CA ALA A 469 -3.60 32.14 3.06
C ALA A 469 -3.39 33.42 2.24
N ALA A 470 -2.39 34.21 2.63
CA ALA A 470 -1.91 35.33 1.84
C ALA A 470 -1.21 34.79 0.58
N TRP A 471 -1.49 35.40 -0.57
CA TRP A 471 -0.73 35.24 -1.80
C TRP A 471 -0.11 36.60 -2.12
N ASP A 472 1.10 36.84 -1.62
CA ASP A 472 2.03 37.85 -2.13
C ASP A 472 3.33 37.10 -2.44
N THR A 473 3.59 36.78 -3.71
CA THR A 473 4.39 37.55 -4.67
C THR A 473 5.80 37.89 -4.19
N GLU A 474 6.78 37.06 -4.55
CA GLU A 474 8.18 37.48 -4.67
C GLU A 474 8.97 36.49 -5.56
N GLU A 475 9.05 36.82 -6.85
CA GLU A 475 10.18 36.44 -7.73
C GLU A 475 10.46 37.62 -8.67
N ALA A 476 11.47 38.40 -8.34
CA ALA A 476 12.23 39.26 -9.25
C ALA A 476 13.63 39.48 -8.64
N GLY A 477 14.63 38.79 -9.20
CA GLY A 477 16.03 38.88 -8.83
C GLY A 477 16.86 37.85 -9.58
#